data_AF-A0A944HN98-F1
#
_entry.id   AF-A0A944HN98-F1
#
_cell.length_a   1.000
_cell.length_b   1.000
_cell.length_c   1.000
_cell.angle_alpha   90.00
_cell.angle_beta   90.00
_cell.angle_gamma   90.00
#
_symmetry.space_group_name_H-M   'P 1'
#
loop_
_entity.id
_entity.type
_entity.pdbx_description
1 polymer ?
#
loop_
_entity_poly.entity_id
_entity_poly.type
_entity_poly.pdbx_seq_one_letter_code
_entity_poly.pdbx_strand_id
1 'polypeptide(L)'
;MTITPEISSDPVKVWQAAVPVLYNVKEASFKVKASFVETNLSTTELFYGAKWEKATEKDGNGGWKEVPGTWRLNLSSTPQLEEISLVVDWAQADVQYRAVIERAMVADRGAIQLQRQESGKYELTIEALDSSGRLGYVLTTDNLKESSAPPSKVAAAELETETAAPGDTVYVSLTGFKPGTPITLTTGTEKITATAGQTDPRGDARIALSVTSDCPAGRYEIKAGDGTTEAAAGALVVDVKPKTV
;
A
#
# COMPACT_ATOMS: atom_id res chain seq x y z
N MET A 1 -4.53 7.77 15.33
CA MET A 1 -3.83 8.66 14.39
C MET A 1 -3.59 7.90 13.11
N THR A 2 -3.78 8.53 11.95
CA THR A 2 -3.57 7.91 10.64
C THR A 2 -2.67 8.83 9.81
N ILE A 3 -1.58 8.27 9.27
CA ILE A 3 -0.67 8.95 8.35
C ILE A 3 -0.90 8.34 6.97
N THR A 4 -1.18 9.15 5.96
CA THR A 4 -1.52 8.69 4.61
C THR A 4 -0.69 9.45 3.57
N PRO A 5 0.30 8.79 2.94
CA PRO A 5 0.91 9.30 1.71
C PRO A 5 0.02 8.98 0.51
N GLU A 6 -0.16 9.93 -0.39
CA GLU A 6 -0.95 9.78 -1.61
C GLU A 6 -0.17 10.34 -2.80
N ILE A 7 -0.05 9.55 -3.88
CA ILE A 7 0.60 9.94 -5.13
C ILE A 7 -0.37 9.66 -6.27
N SER A 8 -0.72 10.70 -7.02
CA SER A 8 -1.56 10.60 -8.22
C SER A 8 -0.67 10.71 -9.45
N SER A 9 -0.79 9.75 -10.37
CA SER A 9 -0.06 9.75 -11.63
C SER A 9 -0.99 9.54 -12.81
N ASP A 10 -0.77 10.32 -13.88
CA ASP A 10 -1.46 10.13 -15.14
C ASP A 10 -0.52 9.38 -16.10
N PRO A 11 -0.94 8.23 -16.65
CA PRO A 11 -0.16 7.55 -17.67
C PRO A 11 -0.16 8.39 -18.94
N VAL A 12 1.03 8.75 -19.44
CA VAL A 12 1.17 9.47 -20.70
C VAL A 12 0.75 8.55 -21.85
N LYS A 13 -0.42 8.81 -22.45
CA LYS A 13 -0.85 8.11 -23.67
C LYS A 13 -0.03 8.60 -24.87
N VAL A 14 0.90 7.79 -25.35
CA VAL A 14 1.58 8.01 -26.63
C VAL A 14 1.09 6.99 -27.64
N TRP A 15 0.38 7.47 -28.67
CA TRP A 15 0.11 6.70 -29.87
C TRP A 15 1.44 6.60 -30.64
N GLN A 16 2.01 5.39 -30.67
CA GLN A 16 3.24 4.96 -31.35
C GLN A 16 4.56 5.00 -30.54
N ALA A 17 5.13 3.78 -30.36
CA ALA A 17 6.53 3.38 -30.12
C ALA A 17 7.17 3.34 -28.70
N ALA A 18 7.27 2.11 -28.19
CA ALA A 18 8.52 1.34 -27.90
C ALA A 18 9.50 1.74 -26.76
N VAL A 19 9.14 2.61 -25.82
CA VAL A 19 10.03 2.96 -24.67
C VAL A 19 9.23 2.84 -23.35
N PRO A 20 9.84 2.50 -22.19
CA PRO A 20 9.11 2.29 -20.94
C PRO A 20 8.23 3.49 -20.58
N VAL A 21 6.99 3.19 -20.17
CA VAL A 21 5.97 4.17 -19.81
C VAL A 21 6.46 5.00 -18.62
N LEU A 22 6.79 6.26 -18.87
CA LEU A 22 7.05 7.26 -17.83
C LEU A 22 5.70 7.71 -17.25
N TYR A 23 5.50 7.51 -15.95
CA TYR A 23 4.38 8.08 -15.22
C TYR A 23 4.73 9.52 -14.85
N ASN A 24 3.92 10.49 -15.28
CA ASN A 24 4.02 11.84 -14.76
C ASN A 24 3.28 11.86 -13.42
N VAL A 25 4.00 12.13 -12.33
CA VAL A 25 3.39 12.40 -11.03
C VAL A 25 2.71 13.76 -11.15
N LYS A 26 1.38 13.75 -11.08
CA LYS A 26 0.56 14.95 -11.18
C LYS A 26 0.56 15.71 -9.86
N GLU A 27 0.35 14.95 -8.78
CA GLU A 27 0.24 15.47 -7.42
C GLU A 27 0.80 14.42 -6.45
N ALA A 28 1.53 14.90 -5.44
CA ALA A 28 1.89 14.13 -4.27
C ALA A 28 1.38 14.88 -3.05
N SER A 29 0.69 14.20 -2.14
CA SER A 29 0.20 14.77 -0.89
C SER A 29 0.56 13.88 0.29
N PHE A 30 0.75 14.50 1.45
CA PHE A 30 0.99 13.81 2.70
C PHE A 30 0.03 14.35 3.75
N LYS A 31 -0.89 13.49 4.21
CA LYS A 31 -1.99 13.85 5.09
C LYS A 31 -1.86 13.15 6.43
N VAL A 32 -2.05 13.91 7.50
CA VAL A 32 -2.08 13.41 8.88
C VAL A 32 -3.46 13.67 9.46
N LYS A 33 -4.18 12.60 9.82
CA LYS A 33 -5.43 12.68 10.58
C LYS A 33 -5.17 12.35 12.06
N ALA A 34 -5.44 13.31 12.93
CA ALA A 34 -5.28 13.17 14.37
C ALA A 34 -6.56 13.57 15.12
N SER A 35 -6.78 12.93 16.27
CA SER A 35 -7.88 13.25 17.18
C SER A 35 -7.28 13.61 18.53
N PHE A 36 -7.43 14.86 18.94
CA PHE A 36 -6.96 15.34 20.25
C PHE A 36 -8.08 15.19 21.28
N VAL A 37 -7.76 14.62 22.44
CA VAL A 37 -8.72 14.40 23.53
C VAL A 37 -8.56 15.44 24.64
N GLU A 38 -7.39 16.08 24.71
CA GLU A 38 -7.10 17.11 25.69
C GLU A 38 -7.51 18.49 25.17
N THR A 39 -8.17 19.28 26.03
CA THR A 39 -8.50 20.67 25.76
C THR A 39 -7.42 21.55 26.38
N ASN A 40 -6.44 21.96 25.58
CA ASN A 40 -5.38 22.89 26.00
C ASN A 40 -5.30 24.08 25.04
N LEU A 41 -4.46 25.07 25.37
CA LEU A 41 -4.30 26.28 24.55
C LEU A 41 -3.91 25.92 23.11
N SER A 42 -2.88 25.11 22.92
CA SER A 42 -2.39 24.75 21.58
C SER A 42 -3.40 24.01 20.73
N THR A 43 -4.15 23.05 21.29
CA THR A 43 -5.16 22.26 20.57
C THR A 43 -6.37 23.10 20.20
N THR A 44 -6.83 23.96 21.10
CA THR A 44 -7.99 24.83 20.84
C THR A 44 -7.65 25.94 19.85
N GLU A 45 -6.49 26.59 19.97
CA GLU A 45 -6.06 27.59 19.00
C GLU A 45 -5.87 26.98 17.60
N LEU A 46 -5.23 25.80 17.52
CA LEU A 46 -5.05 25.09 16.26
C LEU A 46 -6.38 24.66 15.64
N PHE A 47 -7.31 24.14 16.45
CA PHE A 47 -8.61 23.69 15.97
C PHE A 47 -9.45 24.85 15.43
N TYR A 48 -9.52 25.96 16.16
CA TYR A 48 -10.35 27.10 15.78
C TYR A 48 -9.66 28.08 14.83
N GLY A 49 -8.34 27.98 14.65
CA GLY A 49 -7.55 28.92 13.82
C GLY A 49 -7.57 30.35 14.36
N ALA A 50 -7.64 30.50 15.68
CA ALA A 50 -7.73 31.78 16.37
C ALA A 50 -6.93 31.73 17.67
N LYS A 51 -6.49 32.89 18.18
CA LYS A 51 -5.72 32.99 19.42
C LYS A 51 -6.59 33.39 20.59
N TRP A 52 -6.30 32.86 21.77
CA TRP A 52 -6.98 33.27 22.98
C TRP A 52 -6.59 34.70 23.36
N GLU A 53 -7.60 35.55 23.50
CA GLU A 53 -7.45 36.92 23.98
C GLU A 53 -8.17 37.08 25.31
N LYS A 54 -7.76 38.03 26.13
CA LYS A 54 -8.52 38.36 27.34
C LYS A 54 -9.88 38.91 26.93
N ALA A 55 -10.94 38.43 27.59
CA ALA A 55 -12.28 38.93 27.31
C ALA A 55 -12.37 40.40 27.72
N THR A 56 -12.90 41.22 26.83
CA THR A 56 -13.20 42.62 27.10
C THR A 56 -14.70 42.85 27.03
N GLU A 57 -15.22 43.62 27.98
CA GLU A 57 -16.61 44.05 28.04
C GLU A 57 -16.66 45.58 27.95
N LYS A 58 -17.74 46.12 27.38
CA LYS A 58 -17.95 47.57 27.37
C LYS A 58 -18.30 48.04 28.78
N ASP A 59 -17.54 48.99 29.31
CA ASP A 59 -17.90 49.71 30.51
C ASP A 59 -19.10 50.66 30.25
N GLY A 60 -19.72 51.13 31.33
CA GLY A 60 -20.83 52.09 31.27
C GLY A 60 -20.48 53.45 30.63
N ASN A 61 -19.20 53.70 30.34
CA ASN A 61 -18.69 54.90 29.67
C ASN A 61 -18.28 54.64 28.20
N GLY A 62 -18.54 53.44 27.66
CA GLY A 62 -18.22 53.07 26.29
C GLY A 62 -16.76 52.65 26.04
N GLY A 63 -15.92 52.59 27.08
CA GLY A 63 -14.57 52.00 27.03
C GLY A 63 -14.61 50.48 27.09
N TRP A 64 -13.56 49.81 26.60
CA TRP A 64 -13.42 48.36 26.74
C TRP A 64 -12.57 48.03 27.96
N LYS A 65 -13.09 47.22 28.88
CA LYS A 65 -12.39 46.78 30.09
C LYS A 65 -12.21 45.27 30.08
N GLU A 66 -11.02 44.80 30.48
CA GLU A 66 -10.75 43.37 30.67
C GLU A 66 -11.65 42.79 31.77
N VAL A 67 -12.28 41.65 31.49
CA VAL A 67 -13.04 40.85 32.45
C VAL A 67 -12.05 39.91 33.16
N PRO A 68 -11.83 40.06 34.48
CA PRO A 68 -10.89 39.22 35.20
C PRO A 68 -11.23 37.73 35.06
N GLY A 69 -10.24 36.91 34.72
CA GLY A 69 -10.37 35.45 34.66
C GLY A 69 -11.15 34.90 33.46
N THR A 70 -11.55 35.74 32.50
CA THR A 70 -12.32 35.31 31.32
C THR A 70 -11.51 35.49 30.04
N TRP A 71 -11.53 34.47 29.18
CA TRP A 71 -10.84 34.45 27.89
C TRP A 71 -11.86 34.37 26.76
N ARG A 72 -11.56 35.03 25.64
CA ARG A 72 -12.39 35.08 24.44
C ARG A 72 -11.57 34.61 23.26
N LEU A 73 -12.16 33.74 22.45
CA LEU A 73 -11.59 33.29 21.18
C LEU A 73 -12.34 34.00 20.04
N ASN A 74 -11.64 34.87 19.30
CA ASN A 74 -12.25 35.61 18.20
C ASN A 74 -12.20 34.79 16.92
N LEU A 75 -13.33 34.19 16.55
CA LEU A 75 -13.44 33.44 15.31
C LEU A 75 -13.69 34.41 14.15
N SER A 76 -12.68 34.61 13.30
CA SER A 76 -12.81 35.40 12.08
C SER A 76 -13.66 34.66 11.04
N SER A 77 -14.52 35.38 10.31
CA SER A 77 -15.24 34.83 9.16
C SER A 77 -14.31 34.53 7.97
N THR A 78 -13.14 35.16 7.94
CA THR A 78 -12.06 34.90 6.97
C THR A 78 -10.81 34.52 7.77
N PRO A 79 -10.70 33.26 8.21
CA PRO A 79 -9.54 32.81 8.95
C PRO A 79 -8.32 32.87 8.03
N GLN A 80 -7.21 33.40 8.55
CA GLN A 80 -5.94 33.34 7.86
C GLN A 80 -5.42 31.90 7.98
N LEU A 81 -4.99 31.32 6.86
CA LEU A 81 -4.37 29.99 6.86
C LEU A 81 -3.02 30.11 7.59
N GLU A 82 -2.99 29.70 8.86
CA GLU A 82 -1.75 29.61 9.61
C GLU A 82 -0.98 28.36 9.16
N GLU A 83 0.27 28.57 8.76
CA GLU A 83 1.21 27.49 8.48
C GLU A 83 1.81 27.00 9.80
N ILE A 84 1.82 25.68 9.97
CA ILE A 84 2.42 25.02 11.13
C ILE A 84 3.49 24.04 10.68
N SER A 85 4.45 23.76 11.56
CA SER A 85 5.30 22.57 11.44
C SER A 85 4.73 21.49 12.35
N LEU A 86 4.75 20.24 11.88
CA LEU A 86 4.25 19.10 12.64
C LEU A 86 5.33 18.03 12.74
N VAL A 87 5.60 17.59 13.96
CA VAL A 87 6.41 16.41 14.23
C VAL A 87 5.52 15.37 14.90
N VAL A 88 5.56 14.16 14.37
CA VAL A 88 4.84 13.03 14.92
C VAL A 88 5.83 11.95 15.28
N ASP A 89 5.88 11.64 16.56
CA ASP A 89 6.65 10.51 17.08
C ASP A 89 5.72 9.35 17.43
N TRP A 90 6.08 8.15 16.99
CA TRP A 90 5.43 6.91 17.43
C TRP A 90 6.46 5.81 17.62
N ALA A 91 6.08 4.78 18.38
CA ALA A 91 6.93 3.62 18.63
C ALA A 91 6.17 2.33 18.38
N GLN A 92 6.87 1.33 17.84
CA GLN A 92 6.40 -0.05 17.73
C GLN A 92 7.44 -0.95 18.38
N ALA A 93 7.09 -1.53 19.53
CA ALA A 93 8.06 -2.22 20.40
C ALA A 93 9.30 -1.32 20.67
N ASP A 94 10.50 -1.79 20.35
CA ASP A 94 11.76 -1.06 20.57
C ASP A 94 12.13 -0.12 19.40
N VAL A 95 11.33 -0.09 18.34
CA VAL A 95 11.59 0.75 17.17
C VAL A 95 10.85 2.07 17.29
N GLN A 96 11.59 3.16 17.17
CA GLN A 96 11.06 4.52 17.17
C GLN A 96 10.94 5.02 15.74
N TYR A 97 9.87 5.76 15.49
CA TYR A 97 9.60 6.42 14.23
C TYR A 97 9.27 7.89 14.49
N ARG A 98 9.73 8.75 13.59
CA ARG A 98 9.43 10.18 13.61
C ARG A 98 9.08 10.65 12.20
N ALA A 99 7.90 11.21 12.01
CA ALA A 99 7.55 11.95 10.80
C ALA A 99 7.72 13.45 11.06
N VAL A 100 8.50 14.12 10.23
CA VAL A 100 8.70 15.58 10.27
C VAL A 100 8.07 16.20 9.04
N ILE A 101 7.12 17.10 9.28
CA ILE A 101 6.48 17.94 8.28
C ILE A 101 6.89 19.39 8.55
N GLU A 102 7.68 19.95 7.65
CA GLU A 102 8.26 21.29 7.82
C GLU A 102 7.21 22.40 7.65
N ARG A 103 6.28 22.22 6.71
CA ARG A 103 5.17 23.14 6.44
C ARG A 103 3.90 22.34 6.28
N ALA A 104 2.87 22.72 7.00
CA ALA A 104 1.56 22.09 6.94
C ALA A 104 0.46 23.12 7.19
N MET A 105 -0.74 22.78 6.75
CA MET A 105 -1.94 23.54 7.04
C MET A 105 -3.04 22.61 7.54
N VAL A 106 -3.98 23.15 8.31
CA VAL A 106 -5.21 22.43 8.65
C VAL A 106 -6.12 22.42 7.42
N ALA A 107 -6.25 21.26 6.78
CA ALA A 107 -7.08 21.07 5.59
C ALA A 107 -8.57 20.89 5.96
N ASP A 108 -8.84 20.16 7.05
CA ASP A 108 -10.22 19.90 7.51
C ASP A 108 -10.31 19.83 9.04
N ARG A 109 -11.47 20.22 9.56
CA ARG A 109 -11.81 20.24 10.98
C ARG A 109 -13.05 19.39 11.18
N GLY A 110 -12.91 18.26 11.87
CA GLY A 110 -14.05 17.41 12.16
C GLY A 110 -14.99 18.00 13.20
N ALA A 111 -16.21 17.47 13.27
CA ALA A 111 -17.21 17.93 14.22
C ALA A 111 -16.82 17.63 15.67
N ILE A 112 -17.01 18.59 16.58
CA ILE A 112 -16.90 18.34 18.01
C ILE A 112 -18.14 17.58 18.46
N GLN A 113 -17.96 16.32 18.85
CA GLN A 113 -19.05 15.51 19.42
C GLN A 113 -19.09 15.72 20.95
N LEU A 114 -20.09 16.47 21.42
CA LEU A 114 -20.38 16.64 22.84
C LEU A 114 -21.38 15.58 23.30
N GLN A 115 -20.93 14.34 23.44
CA GLN A 115 -21.76 13.27 24.00
C GLN A 115 -21.46 13.09 25.49
N ARG A 116 -22.50 12.89 26.31
CA ARG A 116 -22.37 12.81 27.78
C ARG A 116 -21.50 11.63 28.27
N GLN A 117 -21.15 10.70 27.38
CA GLN A 117 -20.37 9.49 27.67
C GLN A 117 -18.99 9.47 27.00
N GLU A 118 -18.66 10.44 26.14
CA GLU A 118 -17.34 10.51 25.50
C GLU A 118 -16.67 11.87 25.78
N SER A 119 -15.39 11.84 26.12
CA SER A 119 -14.56 13.04 26.17
C SER A 119 -14.57 13.72 24.80
N GLY A 120 -14.66 15.05 24.77
CA GLY A 120 -14.64 15.81 23.52
C GLY A 120 -13.40 15.47 22.69
N LYS A 121 -13.61 15.09 21.43
CA LYS A 121 -12.55 14.78 20.46
C LYS A 121 -12.47 15.92 19.46
N TYR A 122 -11.27 16.49 19.29
CA TYR A 122 -10.97 17.46 18.24
C TYR A 122 -10.29 16.72 17.08
N GLU A 123 -11.06 16.43 16.03
CA GLU A 123 -10.50 15.82 14.83
C GLU A 123 -9.92 16.89 13.90
N LEU A 124 -8.66 16.72 13.52
CA LEU A 124 -7.97 17.58 12.56
C LEU A 124 -7.34 16.73 11.46
N THR A 125 -7.54 17.20 10.23
CA THR A 125 -6.80 16.73 9.06
C THR A 125 -5.79 17.80 8.70
N ILE A 126 -4.51 17.44 8.79
CA ILE A 126 -3.38 18.30 8.49
C ILE A 126 -2.77 17.83 7.18
N GLU A 127 -2.56 18.75 6.26
CA GLU A 127 -1.95 18.49 4.96
C GLU A 127 -0.59 19.17 4.87
N ALA A 128 0.42 18.40 4.45
CA ALA A 128 1.75 18.92 4.20
C ALA A 128 1.76 19.83 2.97
N LEU A 129 2.41 20.98 3.10
CA LEU A 129 2.71 21.88 2.01
C LEU A 129 4.13 21.64 1.51
N ASP A 130 4.36 21.95 0.24
CA ASP A 130 5.69 21.83 -0.33
C ASP A 130 6.69 22.74 0.41
N SER A 131 7.79 22.14 0.84
CA SER A 131 8.95 22.81 1.41
C SER A 131 10.16 22.43 0.56
N SER A 132 10.50 23.28 -0.41
CA SER A 132 11.67 23.09 -1.29
C SER A 132 11.66 21.76 -2.06
N GLY A 133 10.51 21.33 -2.58
CA GLY A 133 10.36 20.07 -3.31
C GLY A 133 10.20 18.83 -2.41
N ARG A 134 9.87 19.02 -1.12
CA ARG A 134 9.68 17.95 -0.14
C ARG A 134 8.42 18.19 0.68
N LEU A 135 7.67 17.13 0.94
CA LEU A 135 6.49 17.15 1.81
C LEU A 135 6.80 16.79 3.27
N GLY A 136 8.05 16.42 3.55
CA GLY A 136 8.50 15.94 4.85
C GLY A 136 9.42 14.74 4.72
N TYR A 137 9.79 14.15 5.85
CA TYR A 137 10.58 12.94 5.92
C TYR A 137 10.23 12.09 7.14
N VAL A 138 10.51 10.79 7.06
CA VAL A 138 10.32 9.85 8.16
C VAL A 138 11.68 9.30 8.58
N LEU A 139 11.95 9.34 9.88
CA LEU A 139 13.11 8.74 10.52
C LEU A 139 12.67 7.46 11.24
N THR A 140 13.54 6.45 11.26
CA THR A 140 13.33 5.25 12.05
C THR A 140 14.64 4.75 12.64
N THR A 141 14.55 4.08 13.78
CA THR A 141 15.65 3.31 14.39
C THR A 141 15.68 1.85 13.93
N ASP A 142 14.81 1.46 12.99
CA ASP A 142 14.74 0.10 12.48
C ASP A 142 16.00 -0.28 11.71
N ASN A 143 16.37 -1.56 11.76
CA ASN A 143 17.41 -2.11 10.91
C ASN A 143 16.82 -2.37 9.51
N LEU A 144 16.67 -1.29 8.75
CA LEU A 144 16.26 -1.31 7.35
C LEU A 144 17.38 -1.94 6.50
N LYS A 145 17.54 -3.26 6.57
CA LYS A 145 18.29 -3.98 5.55
C LYS A 145 17.54 -3.79 4.24
N GLU A 146 18.23 -3.28 3.22
CA GLU A 146 17.72 -3.29 1.86
C GLU A 146 17.33 -4.73 1.52
N SER A 147 16.03 -4.99 1.47
CA SER A 147 15.54 -6.17 0.76
C SER A 147 15.82 -5.90 -0.71
N SER A 148 16.98 -6.35 -1.18
CA SER A 148 17.35 -6.35 -2.61
C SER A 148 16.46 -7.27 -3.44
N ALA A 149 15.54 -8.00 -2.80
CA ALA A 149 14.49 -8.71 -3.49
C ALA A 149 13.36 -7.73 -3.85
N PRO A 150 13.03 -7.53 -5.14
CA PRO A 150 11.75 -6.93 -5.52
C PRO A 150 10.61 -7.68 -4.81
N PRO A 151 9.43 -7.08 -4.61
CA PRO A 151 8.29 -7.77 -4.02
C PRO A 151 8.14 -9.11 -4.72
N SER A 152 8.28 -10.21 -3.97
CA SER A 152 8.25 -11.55 -4.53
C SER A 152 6.94 -11.68 -5.30
N LYS A 153 7.00 -11.78 -6.63
CA LYS A 153 5.84 -12.22 -7.41
C LYS A 153 5.38 -13.52 -6.75
N VAL A 154 4.09 -13.61 -6.43
CA VAL A 154 3.54 -14.85 -5.89
C VAL A 154 3.78 -15.94 -6.92
N ALA A 155 4.51 -16.98 -6.53
CA ALA A 155 4.81 -18.09 -7.44
C ALA A 155 3.49 -18.72 -7.89
N ALA A 156 3.31 -18.81 -9.21
CA ALA A 156 2.13 -19.38 -9.82
C ALA A 156 2.54 -20.35 -10.93
N ALA A 157 1.80 -21.46 -11.01
CA ALA A 157 1.93 -22.44 -12.07
C ALA A 157 0.56 -22.61 -12.73
N GLU A 158 0.52 -22.77 -14.04
CA GLU A 158 -0.70 -22.95 -14.80
C GLU A 158 -0.48 -23.95 -15.92
N LEU A 159 -1.35 -24.95 -16.00
CA LEU A 159 -1.39 -25.90 -17.08
C LEU A 159 -2.05 -25.26 -18.31
N GLU A 160 -1.35 -25.21 -19.44
CA GLU A 160 -1.86 -24.56 -20.65
C GLU A 160 -3.05 -25.31 -21.28
N THR A 161 -3.17 -26.61 -21.01
CA THR A 161 -4.29 -27.44 -21.47
C THR A 161 -4.66 -28.47 -20.41
N GLU A 162 -5.91 -28.47 -19.95
CA GLU A 162 -6.40 -29.37 -18.90
C GLU A 162 -6.75 -30.78 -19.39
N THR A 163 -6.67 -31.03 -20.70
CA THR A 163 -6.98 -32.35 -21.31
C THR A 163 -5.90 -32.78 -22.29
N ALA A 164 -5.55 -34.07 -22.28
CA ALA A 164 -4.58 -34.67 -23.20
C ALA A 164 -4.93 -36.12 -23.55
N ALA A 165 -4.49 -36.59 -24.71
CA ALA A 165 -4.53 -38.02 -25.06
C ALA A 165 -3.18 -38.69 -24.74
N PRO A 166 -3.16 -40.04 -24.56
CA PRO A 166 -1.91 -40.78 -24.45
C PRO A 166 -1.01 -40.54 -25.67
N GLY A 167 0.23 -40.13 -25.43
CA GLY A 167 1.21 -39.74 -26.46
C GLY A 167 1.31 -38.23 -26.72
N ASP A 168 0.45 -37.41 -26.12
CA ASP A 168 0.50 -35.96 -26.28
C ASP A 168 1.58 -35.30 -25.41
N THR A 169 1.96 -34.08 -25.80
CA THR A 169 2.79 -33.18 -24.99
C THR A 169 1.98 -31.94 -24.63
N VAL A 170 1.89 -31.65 -23.33
CA VAL A 170 1.26 -30.43 -22.78
C VAL A 170 2.32 -29.56 -22.11
N TYR A 171 1.96 -28.34 -21.72
CA TYR A 171 2.90 -27.39 -21.14
C TYR A 171 2.38 -26.79 -19.84
N VAL A 172 3.30 -26.53 -18.92
CA VAL A 172 3.05 -25.77 -17.69
C VAL A 172 3.82 -24.46 -17.78
N SER A 173 3.08 -23.36 -17.69
CA SER A 173 3.63 -22.01 -17.58
C SER A 173 3.83 -21.65 -16.12
N LEU A 174 4.98 -21.06 -15.79
CA LEU A 174 5.43 -20.76 -14.44
C LEU A 174 5.81 -19.30 -14.35
N THR A 175 5.43 -18.65 -13.25
CA THR A 175 5.81 -17.26 -12.97
C THR A 175 6.15 -17.08 -11.51
N GLY A 176 7.06 -16.16 -11.21
CA GLY A 176 7.37 -15.76 -9.83
C GLY A 176 8.14 -16.80 -9.00
N PHE A 177 8.76 -17.79 -9.64
CA PHE A 177 9.70 -18.71 -8.98
C PHE A 177 11.09 -18.08 -8.85
N LYS A 178 11.96 -18.67 -8.04
CA LYS A 178 13.31 -18.12 -7.82
C LYS A 178 14.12 -18.13 -9.14
N PRO A 179 14.69 -16.99 -9.60
CA PRO A 179 15.43 -16.94 -10.87
C PRO A 179 16.61 -17.92 -10.95
N GLY A 180 16.82 -18.52 -12.12
CA GLY A 180 17.91 -19.46 -12.41
C GLY A 180 17.84 -20.80 -11.68
N THR A 181 16.71 -21.18 -11.05
CA THR A 181 16.60 -22.47 -10.34
C THR A 181 15.98 -23.56 -11.20
N PRO A 182 16.38 -24.83 -11.00
CA PRO A 182 15.66 -25.98 -11.55
C PRO A 182 14.24 -26.07 -11.02
N ILE A 183 13.29 -26.33 -11.93
CA ILE A 183 11.91 -26.64 -11.57
C ILE A 183 11.69 -28.14 -11.62
N THR A 184 11.06 -28.66 -10.56
CA THR A 184 10.54 -30.02 -10.50
C THR A 184 9.02 -29.98 -10.67
N LEU A 185 8.50 -30.77 -11.61
CA LEU A 185 7.06 -31.01 -11.74
C LEU A 185 6.70 -32.36 -11.12
N THR A 186 5.68 -32.37 -10.26
CA THR A 186 5.15 -33.57 -9.61
C THR A 186 3.78 -33.87 -10.18
N THR A 187 3.58 -35.07 -10.73
CA THR A 187 2.37 -35.47 -11.49
C THR A 187 1.60 -36.64 -10.86
N GLY A 188 2.14 -37.21 -9.77
CA GLY A 188 1.56 -38.38 -9.09
C GLY A 188 1.71 -39.72 -9.85
N THR A 189 2.33 -39.72 -11.03
CA THR A 189 2.59 -40.93 -11.83
C THR A 189 3.88 -40.82 -12.64
N GLU A 190 4.57 -41.93 -12.86
CA GLU A 190 5.75 -41.98 -13.73
C GLU A 190 5.39 -41.96 -15.23
N LYS A 191 4.10 -42.08 -15.57
CA LYS A 191 3.58 -42.07 -16.95
C LYS A 191 3.39 -40.67 -17.53
N ILE A 192 3.59 -39.63 -16.72
CA ILE A 192 3.61 -38.23 -17.15
C ILE A 192 4.96 -37.68 -16.71
N THR A 193 5.82 -37.43 -17.67
CA THR A 193 7.21 -37.02 -17.43
C THR A 193 7.41 -35.56 -17.82
N ALA A 194 8.18 -34.83 -17.02
CA ALA A 194 8.52 -33.45 -17.31
C ALA A 194 9.90 -33.36 -17.96
N THR A 195 10.06 -32.46 -18.93
CA THR A 195 11.39 -32.05 -19.39
C THR A 195 12.08 -31.27 -18.28
N ALA A 196 13.37 -31.52 -18.06
CA ALA A 196 14.16 -30.69 -17.16
C ALA A 196 14.16 -29.24 -17.68
N GLY A 197 13.97 -28.28 -16.78
CA GLY A 197 14.05 -26.85 -17.11
C GLY A 197 14.35 -26.00 -15.90
N GLN A 198 14.77 -24.77 -16.16
CA GLN A 198 15.07 -23.77 -15.15
C GLN A 198 14.31 -22.48 -15.45
N THR A 199 14.04 -21.70 -14.42
CA THR A 199 13.46 -20.35 -14.57
C THR A 199 14.46 -19.39 -15.22
N ASP A 200 13.94 -18.47 -16.02
CA ASP A 200 14.71 -17.37 -16.58
C ASP A 200 15.12 -16.33 -15.49
N PRO A 201 15.88 -15.27 -15.85
CA PRO A 201 16.25 -14.22 -14.90
C PRO A 201 15.07 -13.45 -14.28
N ARG A 202 13.85 -13.62 -14.80
CA ARG A 202 12.61 -13.01 -14.29
C ARG A 202 11.82 -13.94 -13.38
N GLY A 203 12.27 -15.19 -13.20
CA GLY A 203 11.59 -16.19 -12.41
C GLY A 203 10.46 -16.92 -13.17
N ASP A 204 10.45 -16.81 -14.50
CA ASP A 204 9.42 -17.37 -15.37
C ASP A 204 9.97 -18.59 -16.13
N ALA A 205 9.13 -19.58 -16.43
CA ALA A 205 9.51 -20.77 -17.19
C ALA A 205 8.32 -21.41 -17.90
N ARG A 206 8.61 -22.22 -18.94
CA ARG A 206 7.63 -23.04 -19.62
C ARG A 206 8.18 -24.46 -19.77
N ILE A 207 7.54 -25.42 -19.10
CA ILE A 207 8.03 -26.80 -19.00
C ILE A 207 7.08 -27.73 -19.75
N ALA A 208 7.63 -28.61 -20.57
CA ALA A 208 6.84 -29.61 -21.29
C ALA A 208 6.59 -30.84 -20.41
N LEU A 209 5.36 -31.35 -20.48
CA LEU A 209 4.92 -32.61 -19.89
C LEU A 209 4.57 -33.58 -21.02
N SER A 210 5.27 -34.71 -21.07
CA SER A 210 5.03 -35.78 -22.02
C SER A 210 4.15 -36.86 -21.37
N VAL A 211 2.98 -37.10 -21.95
CA VAL A 211 2.06 -38.17 -21.55
C VAL A 211 2.43 -39.42 -22.33
N THR A 212 2.85 -40.50 -21.67
CA THR A 212 3.24 -41.72 -22.39
C THR A 212 2.03 -42.36 -23.07
N SER A 213 2.27 -43.11 -24.15
CA SER A 213 1.21 -43.77 -24.94
C SER A 213 0.42 -44.81 -24.15
N ASP A 214 0.96 -45.31 -23.04
CA ASP A 214 0.35 -46.27 -22.13
C ASP A 214 -0.18 -45.62 -20.83
N CYS A 215 -0.28 -44.29 -20.78
CA CYS A 215 -0.84 -43.56 -19.64
C CYS A 215 -2.35 -43.89 -19.50
N PRO A 216 -2.81 -44.38 -18.34
CA PRO A 216 -4.23 -44.67 -18.12
C PRO A 216 -5.11 -43.43 -18.22
N ALA A 217 -6.39 -43.63 -18.55
CA ALA A 217 -7.39 -42.57 -18.41
C ALA A 217 -7.48 -42.16 -16.93
N GLY A 218 -7.50 -40.85 -16.67
CA GLY A 218 -7.56 -40.38 -15.28
C GLY A 218 -7.30 -38.90 -15.12
N ARG A 219 -7.48 -38.43 -13.88
CA ARG A 219 -7.18 -37.06 -13.47
C ARG A 219 -5.89 -37.05 -12.65
N TYR A 220 -4.92 -36.27 -13.10
CA TYR A 220 -3.58 -36.19 -12.53
C TYR A 220 -3.29 -34.78 -12.04
N GLU A 221 -3.02 -34.63 -10.75
CA GLU A 221 -2.68 -33.32 -10.19
C GLU A 221 -1.24 -32.96 -10.49
N ILE A 222 -1.04 -31.75 -11.01
CA ILE A 222 0.27 -31.24 -11.40
C ILE A 222 0.67 -30.15 -10.41
N LYS A 223 1.87 -30.28 -9.83
CA LYS A 223 2.48 -29.26 -8.97
C LYS A 223 3.86 -28.91 -9.52
N ALA A 224 4.27 -27.66 -9.37
CA ALA A 224 5.59 -27.17 -9.70
C ALA A 224 6.30 -26.69 -8.43
N GLY A 225 7.59 -27.01 -8.31
CA GLY A 225 8.40 -26.55 -7.17
C GLY A 225 9.86 -26.28 -7.54
N ASP A 226 10.46 -25.30 -6.86
CA ASP A 226 11.89 -24.94 -6.98
C ASP A 226 12.74 -25.42 -5.79
N GLY A 227 12.17 -26.28 -4.94
CA GLY A 227 12.76 -26.78 -3.70
C GLY A 227 12.54 -25.88 -2.48
N THR A 228 12.06 -24.66 -2.68
CA THR A 228 11.69 -23.72 -1.60
C THR A 228 10.23 -23.29 -1.65
N THR A 229 9.68 -23.17 -2.86
CA THR A 229 8.31 -22.76 -3.14
C THR A 229 7.64 -23.85 -3.96
N GLU A 230 6.36 -24.12 -3.67
CA GLU A 230 5.50 -24.99 -4.46
C GLU A 230 4.24 -24.24 -4.91
N ALA A 231 3.80 -24.47 -6.14
CA ALA A 231 2.54 -23.99 -6.68
C ALA A 231 1.78 -25.13 -7.38
N ALA A 232 0.45 -25.15 -7.23
CA ALA A 232 -0.39 -26.07 -7.98
C ALA A 232 -0.59 -25.55 -9.41
N ALA A 233 -0.32 -26.38 -10.42
CA ALA A 233 -0.53 -26.04 -11.83
C ALA A 233 -1.93 -26.39 -12.34
N GLY A 234 -2.70 -27.15 -11.55
CA GLY A 234 -4.02 -27.65 -11.93
C GLY A 234 -4.05 -29.18 -12.02
N ALA A 235 -5.08 -29.72 -12.68
CA ALA A 235 -5.22 -31.15 -12.89
C ALA A 235 -5.36 -31.46 -14.38
N LEU A 236 -4.46 -32.31 -14.89
CA LEU A 236 -4.51 -32.81 -16.25
C LEU A 236 -5.45 -34.01 -16.31
N VAL A 237 -6.44 -33.98 -17.20
CA VAL A 237 -7.31 -35.11 -17.49
C VAL A 237 -6.78 -35.82 -18.73
N VAL A 238 -6.31 -37.06 -18.57
CA VAL A 238 -5.93 -37.92 -19.68
C VAL A 238 -7.18 -38.68 -20.15
N ASP A 239 -7.59 -38.43 -21.39
CA ASP A 239 -8.75 -39.06 -22.02
C ASP A 239 -8.28 -39.98 -23.16
N VAL A 240 -8.79 -41.21 -23.19
CA VAL A 240 -8.48 -42.21 -24.21
C VAL A 240 -9.48 -42.04 -25.35
N LYS A 241 -9.55 -40.84 -25.94
CA LYS A 241 -10.35 -40.68 -27.14
C LYS A 241 -9.72 -41.53 -28.26
N PRO A 242 -10.51 -42.36 -28.97
CA PRO A 242 -10.01 -43.11 -30.11
C PRO A 242 -9.52 -42.10 -31.16
N LYS A 243 -8.28 -42.29 -31.61
CA LYS A 243 -7.70 -41.51 -32.71
C LYS A 243 -8.62 -41.65 -33.92
N THR A 244 -9.38 -40.62 -34.26
CA THR A 244 -10.14 -40.60 -35.52
C THR A 244 -9.12 -40.51 -36.64
N VAL A 245 -8.99 -41.60 -37.41
CA VAL A 245 -8.12 -41.73 -38.59
C VAL A 245 -8.62 -40.84 -39.71
#